data_AF-A0A646QQI3-F1
#
_entry.id   AF-A0A646QQI3-F1
#
_cell.length_a   1.000
_cell.length_b   1.000
_cell.length_c   1.000
_cell.angle_alpha   90.00
_cell.angle_beta   90.00
_cell.angle_gamma   90.00
#
_symmetry.space_group_name_H-M   'P 1'
#
loop_
_entity.id
_entity.type
_entity.pdbx_description
1 polymer ?
#
loop_
_entity_poly.entity_id
_entity_poly.type
_entity_poly.pdbx_seq_one_letter_code
_entity_poly.pdbx_strand_id
1 'polypeptide(L)' 'KTHPLIKIVNNSFIDLPAPANLSSWWNFGSLLGVCLILQIITGLFLAIHYTAETSMAFSSIAHICRDVNYGWLIRN' A
#
# COMPACT_ATOMS: atom_id res chain seq x y z
N LYS A 1 2.23 -29.12 1.90
CA LYS A 1 3.59 -28.53 2.13
C LYS A 1 4.66 -28.98 1.10
N THR A 2 4.26 -29.45 -0.09
CA THR A 2 5.18 -29.98 -1.12
C THR A 2 5.50 -28.96 -2.22
N HIS A 3 4.57 -28.06 -2.56
CA HIS A 3 4.84 -27.01 -3.54
C HIS A 3 5.77 -25.92 -2.94
N PRO A 4 6.90 -25.58 -3.57
CA PRO A 4 7.92 -24.71 -2.99
C PRO A 4 7.42 -23.30 -2.67
N LEU A 5 6.58 -22.70 -3.52
CA LEU A 5 5.99 -21.38 -3.22
C LEU A 5 5.02 -21.42 -2.04
N ILE A 6 4.19 -22.47 -1.96
CA ILE A 6 3.20 -22.63 -0.90
C ILE A 6 3.90 -22.95 0.43
N LYS A 7 5.03 -23.66 0.40
CA LYS A 7 5.84 -23.95 1.58
C LYS A 7 6.36 -22.67 2.25
N ILE A 8 6.79 -21.68 1.47
CA ILE A 8 7.27 -20.39 2.00
C ILE A 8 6.12 -19.67 2.70
N VAL A 9 4.98 -19.49 2.02
CA VAL A 9 3.80 -18.83 2.59
C VAL A 9 3.31 -19.55 3.84
N ASN A 10 3.24 -20.88 3.80
CA ASN A 10 2.76 -21.66 4.92
C ASN A 10 3.63 -21.50 6.15
N ASN A 11 4.96 -21.50 6.00
CA ASN A 11 5.88 -21.39 7.14
C ASN A 11 5.97 -19.98 7.73
N SER A 12 5.70 -18.93 6.94
CA SER A 12 5.81 -17.54 7.38
C SER A 12 4.48 -16.92 7.83
N PHE A 13 3.35 -17.40 7.31
CA PHE A 13 2.03 -16.79 7.55
C PHE A 13 1.02 -17.71 8.25
N ILE A 14 1.07 -19.03 8.02
CA ILE A 14 0.02 -19.96 8.48
C ILE A 14 0.48 -20.74 9.70
N ASP A 15 1.55 -21.53 9.56
CA ASP A 15 2.10 -22.39 10.60
C ASP A 15 3.29 -21.73 11.33
N LEU A 16 3.21 -20.41 11.55
CA LEU A 16 4.24 -19.68 12.29
C LEU A 16 4.01 -19.87 13.80
N PRO A 17 4.98 -20.41 14.57
CA PRO A 17 4.85 -20.46 16.02
C PRO A 17 5.01 -19.05 16.61
N ALA A 18 3.90 -18.46 17.05
CA ALA A 18 3.87 -17.17 17.73
C ALA A 18 3.63 -17.35 19.25
N PRO A 19 4.26 -16.55 20.11
CA PRO A 19 4.01 -16.59 21.55
C PRO A 19 2.57 -16.17 21.86
N ALA A 20 1.95 -16.78 22.87
CA ALA A 20 0.53 -16.53 23.19
C ALA A 20 0.27 -15.14 23.83
N ASN A 21 1.30 -14.51 24.40
CA ASN A 21 1.20 -13.25 25.15
C ASN A 21 1.67 -12.02 24.35
N LEU A 22 1.34 -11.96 23.06
CA LEU A 22 1.66 -10.80 22.23
C LEU A 22 0.86 -9.57 22.66
N SER A 23 1.55 -8.44 22.81
CA SER A 23 0.92 -7.15 23.06
C SER A 23 0.45 -6.49 21.76
N SER A 24 -0.34 -5.42 21.87
CA SER A 24 -0.82 -4.65 20.71
C SER A 24 0.30 -4.10 19.82
N TRP A 25 1.50 -3.89 20.37
CA TRP A 25 2.69 -3.42 19.64
C TRP A 25 3.12 -4.34 18.50
N TRP A 26 2.82 -5.63 18.58
CA TRP A 26 3.19 -6.58 17.52
C TRP A 26 2.40 -6.35 16.22
N ASN A 27 1.26 -5.65 16.28
CA ASN A 27 0.45 -5.32 15.11
C ASN A 27 1.08 -4.24 14.21
N PHE A 28 2.08 -3.48 14.69
CA PHE A 28 2.71 -2.46 13.86
C PHE A 28 3.45 -3.05 12.66
N GLY A 29 3.98 -4.27 12.78
CA GLY A 29 4.63 -4.96 11.66
C GLY A 29 3.68 -5.21 10.50
N SER A 30 2.49 -5.77 10.76
CA SER A 30 1.48 -6.00 9.73
C SER A 30 0.89 -4.69 9.20
N LEU A 31 0.69 -3.70 10.08
CA LEU A 31 0.19 -2.38 9.69
C LEU A 31 1.13 -1.66 8.73
N LEU A 32 2.45 -1.75 8.93
CA LEU A 32 3.45 -1.21 8.00
C LEU A 32 3.41 -1.92 6.64
N GLY A 33 3.23 -3.25 6.63
CA GLY A 33 3.07 -4.01 5.39
C GLY A 33 1.83 -3.56 4.60
N VAL A 34 0.70 -3.40 5.28
CA VAL A 34 -0.53 -2.88 4.66
C VAL A 34 -0.34 -1.44 4.18
N CYS A 35 0.30 -0.58 4.97
CA CYS A 35 0.61 0.79 4.60
C CYS A 35 1.44 0.85 3.31
N LEU A 36 2.48 0.02 3.19
CA LEU A 36 3.31 -0.04 1.99
C LEU A 36 2.50 -0.43 0.74
N ILE A 37 1.67 -1.47 0.85
CA ILE A 37 0.82 -1.92 -0.26
C ILE A 37 -0.14 -0.80 -0.68
N LEU A 38 -0.78 -0.13 0.29
CA LEU A 38 -1.69 0.98 0.01
C LEU A 38 -0.95 2.12 -0.71
N GLN A 39 0.22 2.54 -0.23
CA GLN A 39 0.99 3.63 -0.83
C GLN A 39 1.48 3.32 -2.24
N ILE A 40 1.86 2.08 -2.53
CA ILE A 40 2.26 1.68 -3.88
C ILE A 40 1.05 1.75 -4.83
N ILE A 41 -0.10 1.24 -4.39
CA ILE A 41 -1.31 1.22 -5.22
C ILE A 41 -1.80 2.65 -5.46
N THR A 42 -2.04 3.44 -4.41
CA THR A 42 -2.53 4.82 -4.55
C THR A 42 -1.53 5.70 -5.30
N GLY A 43 -0.24 5.57 -4.99
CA GLY A 43 0.84 6.30 -5.68
C GLY A 43 0.91 5.99 -7.17
N LEU A 44 0.70 4.73 -7.57
CA LEU A 44 0.65 4.36 -8.99
C LEU A 44 -0.55 4.99 -9.71
N PHE A 45 -1.73 5.02 -9.09
CA PHE A 45 -2.91 5.69 -9.66
C PHE A 45 -2.74 7.21 -9.77
N LEU A 46 -2.07 7.85 -8.79
CA LEU A 46 -1.73 9.26 -8.85
C LEU A 46 -0.73 9.55 -9.98
N ALA A 47 0.30 8.71 -10.12
CA ALA A 47 1.36 8.90 -11.12
C ALA A 47 0.82 8.89 -12.56
N ILE A 48 -0.25 8.15 -12.85
CA ILE A 48 -0.90 8.12 -14.18
C ILE A 48 -1.44 9.51 -14.58
N HIS A 49 -1.82 10.34 -13.60
CA HIS A 49 -2.46 11.64 -13.82
C HIS A 49 -1.55 12.82 -13.47
N TYR A 50 -0.35 12.57 -12.95
CA TYR A 50 0.60 13.58 -12.52
C TYR A 50 1.58 13.96 -13.64
N THR A 51 1.87 15.26 -13.78
CA THR A 51 2.85 15.78 -14.74
C THR A 51 4.07 16.32 -14.01
N ALA A 52 5.24 15.72 -14.24
CA ALA A 52 6.50 16.06 -13.56
C ALA A 52 7.23 17.26 -14.19
N GLU A 53 6.51 18.37 -14.40
CA GLU A 53 7.08 19.62 -14.92
C GLU A 53 6.72 20.77 -13.97
N THR A 54 7.67 21.67 -13.66
CA THR A 54 7.50 22.67 -12.59
C THR A 54 6.33 23.62 -12.84
N SER A 55 6.00 23.93 -14.10
CA SER A 55 4.86 24.79 -14.43
C SER A 55 3.50 24.06 -14.32
N MET A 56 3.47 22.73 -14.48
CA MET A 56 2.25 21.91 -14.49
C MET A 56 2.07 21.02 -13.26
N ALA A 57 3.06 20.94 -12.36
CA ALA A 57 3.03 20.07 -11.19
C ALA A 57 1.84 20.40 -10.27
N PHE A 58 1.57 21.69 -10.04
CA PHE A 58 0.44 22.10 -9.20
C PHE A 58 -0.91 21.91 -9.92
N SER A 59 -0.98 22.26 -11.21
CA SER A 59 -2.23 22.14 -11.98
C SER A 59 -2.65 20.67 -12.18
N SER A 60 -1.69 19.75 -12.35
CA SER A 60 -1.97 18.31 -12.43
C SER A 60 -2.54 17.75 -11.11
N ILE A 61 -2.08 18.22 -9.94
CA ILE A 61 -2.69 17.86 -8.65
C ILE A 61 -4.12 18.41 -8.53
N ALA A 62 -4.36 19.65 -8.96
CA ALA A 62 -5.70 20.23 -8.97
C ALA A 62 -6.65 19.44 -9.88
N HIS A 63 -6.17 19.00 -11.05
CA HIS A 63 -6.90 18.14 -11.98
C HIS A 63 -7.21 16.77 -11.35
N ILE A 64 -6.26 16.13 -10.66
CA ILE A 64 -6.49 14.87 -9.92
C ILE A 64 -7.62 15.03 -8.90
N CYS A 65 -7.63 16.11 -8.13
CA CYS A 65 -8.63 16.27 -7.07
C CYS A 65 -10.04 16.63 -7.59
N ARG A 66 -10.16 17.33 -8.73
CA ARG A 66 -11.42 17.89 -9.21
C ARG A 66 -12.04 17.13 -10.37
N ASP A 67 -11.20 16.61 -11.27
CA ASP A 67 -11.64 16.11 -12.57
C ASP A 67 -11.47 14.58 -12.69
N VAL A 68 -10.57 13.97 -11.90
CA VAL A 68 -10.42 12.51 -11.85
C VAL A 68 -11.44 11.88 -10.90
N ASN A 69 -12.15 10.86 -11.38
CA ASN A 69 -13.11 10.10 -10.57
C ASN A 69 -12.45 9.54 -9.30
N TYR A 70 -13.00 9.88 -8.14
CA TYR A 70 -12.42 9.54 -6.82
C TYR A 70 -10.97 10.00 -6.61
N GLY A 71 -10.42 10.86 -7.47
CA GLY A 71 -9.03 11.32 -7.34
C GLY A 71 -8.79 12.09 -6.05
N TRP A 72 -9.80 12.79 -5.53
CA TRP A 72 -9.77 13.40 -4.20
C TRP A 72 -9.59 12.37 -3.07
N LEU A 73 -10.16 11.17 -3.21
CA LEU A 73 -10.07 10.10 -2.22
C LEU A 73 -8.72 9.38 -2.31
N ILE A 74 -8.23 9.14 -3.53
CA ILE A 74 -6.95 8.44 -3.75
C ILE A 74 -5.76 9.33 -3.32
N ARG A 75 -5.91 10.66 -3.40
CA ARG A 75 -4.90 11.62 -2.93
C ARG A 75 -4.85 11.77 -1.40
N ASN A 76 -5.96 11.55 -0.71
CA ASN A 76 -6.09 11.75 0.74
C ASN A 76 -5.77 10.48 1.51
#